data_AF-A0A220UBB0-F1
#
_entry.id   AF-A0A220UBB0-F1
#
_cell.length_a   1.000
_cell.length_b   1.000
_cell.length_c   1.000
_cell.angle_alpha   90.00
_cell.angle_beta   90.00
_cell.angle_gamma   90.00
#
_symmetry.space_group_name_H-M   'P 1'
#
loop_
_entity.id
_entity.type
_entity.pdbx_description
1 polymer ?
#
loop_
_entity_poly.entity_id
_entity_poly.type
_entity_poly.pdbx_seq_one_letter_code
_entity_poly.pdbx_strand_id
1 'polypeptide(L)'
;MAFKGMNPEEGREVAQAVSDAGQQIMEIVGDMSSVVNSVEWVGTDYDSYREDWGSFVGGGLANLVNALEEKGKALNQHAEEQDTTSNQG
;
A
#
# COMPACT_ATOMS: atom_id res chain seq x y z
N MET A 1 -23.35 22.39 -19.33
CA MET A 1 -22.39 22.90 -18.33
C MET A 1 -21.60 21.70 -17.86
N ALA A 2 -20.26 21.72 -17.94
CA ALA A 2 -19.46 20.60 -17.45
C ALA A 2 -19.42 20.69 -15.91
N PHE A 3 -19.89 19.64 -15.24
CA PHE A 3 -19.70 19.47 -13.81
C PHE A 3 -18.18 19.50 -13.52
N LYS A 4 -17.73 20.41 -12.67
CA LYS A 4 -16.31 20.62 -12.37
C LYS A 4 -16.05 20.02 -10.98
N GLY A 5 -15.54 18.80 -10.94
CA GLY A 5 -15.31 18.05 -9.70
C GLY A 5 -14.86 16.62 -9.99
N MET A 6 -14.41 15.92 -8.95
CA MET A 6 -14.13 14.48 -9.02
C MET A 6 -15.45 13.71 -9.22
N ASN A 7 -15.43 12.60 -9.96
CA ASN A 7 -16.51 11.61 -9.90
C ASN A 7 -16.34 10.80 -8.60
N PRO A 8 -17.27 10.87 -7.64
CA PRO A 8 -17.12 10.20 -6.34
C PRO A 8 -17.01 8.68 -6.46
N GLU A 9 -17.70 8.06 -7.42
CA GLU A 9 -17.66 6.61 -7.62
C GLU A 9 -16.28 6.17 -8.12
N GLU A 10 -15.75 6.82 -9.16
CA GLU A 10 -14.39 6.59 -9.66
C GLU A 10 -13.33 6.88 -8.58
N GLY A 11 -13.55 7.91 -7.74
CA GLY A 11 -12.68 8.23 -6.61
C GLY A 11 -12.60 7.09 -5.59
N ARG A 12 -13.75 6.48 -5.25
CA ARG A 12 -13.83 5.32 -4.35
C ARG A 12 -13.14 4.09 -4.97
N GLU A 13 -13.32 3.86 -6.27
CA GLU A 13 -12.64 2.75 -6.97
C GLU A 13 -11.12 2.89 -6.92
N VAL A 14 -10.59 4.09 -7.18
CA VAL A 14 -9.14 4.34 -7.09
C VAL A 14 -8.66 4.21 -5.64
N ALA A 15 -9.42 4.70 -4.65
CA ALA A 15 -9.08 4.57 -3.23
C ALA A 15 -8.95 3.10 -2.80
N GLN A 16 -9.88 2.26 -3.26
CA GLN A 16 -9.86 0.83 -3.00
C GLN A 16 -8.65 0.17 -3.68
N ALA A 17 -8.43 0.45 -4.96
CA ALA A 17 -7.32 -0.12 -5.72
C ALA A 17 -5.95 0.20 -5.11
N VAL A 18 -5.76 1.43 -4.62
CA VAL A 18 -4.52 1.84 -3.94
C VAL A 18 -4.33 1.08 -2.62
N SER A 19 -5.41 0.90 -1.86
CA SER A 19 -5.36 0.15 -0.59
C SER A 19 -5.07 -1.33 -0.83
N ASP A 20 -5.72 -1.94 -1.81
CA ASP A 20 -5.51 -3.34 -2.20
C ASP A 20 -4.09 -3.59 -2.70
N ALA A 21 -3.53 -2.67 -3.48
CA ALA A 21 -2.15 -2.75 -3.93
C ALA A 21 -1.17 -2.78 -2.74
N GLY A 22 -1.41 -1.99 -1.69
CA GLY A 22 -0.61 -2.02 -0.46
C GLY A 22 -0.62 -3.40 0.21
N GLN A 23 -1.79 -4.04 0.27
CA GLN A 23 -1.93 -5.39 0.84
C GLN A 23 -1.19 -6.44 0.00
N GLN A 24 -1.36 -6.40 -1.33
CA GLN A 24 -0.66 -7.32 -2.24
C GLN A 24 0.85 -7.21 -2.14
N ILE A 25 1.39 -6.00 -1.97
CA ILE A 25 2.85 -5.81 -1.76
C ILE A 25 3.28 -6.50 -0.47
N MET A 26 2.51 -6.39 0.63
CA MET A 26 2.84 -7.10 1.88
C MET A 26 2.87 -8.62 1.70
N GLU A 27 1.89 -9.18 1.01
CA GLU A 27 1.83 -10.62 0.74
C GLU A 27 3.06 -11.09 -0.05
N ILE A 28 3.36 -10.42 -1.17
CA ILE A 28 4.50 -10.76 -2.03
C ILE A 28 5.83 -10.67 -1.26
N VAL A 29 6.02 -9.64 -0.43
CA VAL A 29 7.26 -9.52 0.36
C VAL A 29 7.31 -10.55 1.49
N GLY A 30 6.17 -10.92 2.06
CA GLY A 30 6.06 -12.04 3.00
C GLY A 30 6.53 -13.36 2.38
N ASP A 31 6.04 -13.65 1.17
CA ASP A 31 6.43 -14.84 0.41
C ASP A 31 7.92 -14.86 0.07
N MET A 32 8.47 -13.73 -0.41
CA MET A 32 9.91 -13.60 -0.65
C MET A 32 10.72 -13.79 0.63
N SER A 33 10.26 -13.23 1.75
CA SER A 33 10.92 -13.38 3.04
C SER A 33 10.91 -14.84 3.50
N SER A 34 9.85 -15.58 3.26
CA SER A 34 9.78 -17.02 3.56
C SER A 34 10.85 -17.78 2.76
N VAL A 35 10.98 -17.50 1.46
CA VAL A 35 12.02 -18.11 0.60
C VAL A 35 13.41 -17.77 1.09
N VAL A 36 13.70 -16.47 1.34
CA VAL A 36 14.99 -16.01 1.88
C VAL A 36 15.32 -16.74 3.17
N ASN A 37 14.32 -16.98 4.03
CA ASN A 37 14.54 -17.59 5.33
C ASN A 37 14.60 -19.13 5.32
N SER A 38 14.19 -19.78 4.23
CA SER A 38 14.03 -21.24 4.12
C SER A 38 15.32 -22.02 3.83
N VAL A 39 16.39 -21.37 3.39
CA VAL A 39 17.63 -22.07 3.01
C VAL A 39 18.57 -22.23 4.21
N GLU A 40 19.27 -23.37 4.27
CA GLU A 40 20.18 -23.77 5.37
C GLU A 40 21.64 -23.39 5.10
N TRP A 41 21.89 -22.34 4.34
CA TRP A 41 23.27 -21.92 4.06
C TRP A 41 23.94 -21.44 5.34
N VAL A 42 25.15 -21.94 5.60
CA VAL A 42 25.94 -21.57 6.78
C VAL A 42 27.14 -20.75 6.34
N GLY A 43 27.25 -19.53 6.86
CA GLY A 43 28.38 -18.65 6.60
C GLY A 43 28.04 -17.17 6.80
N THR A 44 29.06 -16.38 7.14
CA THR A 44 28.93 -14.95 7.44
C THR A 44 28.25 -14.15 6.33
N ASP A 45 28.49 -14.49 5.06
CA ASP A 45 27.88 -13.77 3.93
C ASP A 45 26.36 -13.90 3.91
N TYR A 46 25.87 -15.10 4.24
CA TYR A 46 24.44 -15.38 4.26
C TYR A 46 23.77 -14.80 5.52
N ASP A 47 24.46 -14.83 6.66
CA ASP A 47 24.02 -14.16 7.88
C ASP A 47 23.86 -12.65 7.63
N SER A 48 24.87 -12.01 7.01
CA SER A 48 24.80 -10.58 6.63
C SER A 48 23.67 -10.31 5.64
N TYR A 49 23.47 -11.18 4.64
CA TYR A 49 22.37 -11.02 3.69
C TYR A 49 20.98 -11.08 4.37
N ARG A 50 20.78 -11.98 5.35
CA ARG A 50 19.50 -12.07 6.09
C ARG A 50 19.26 -10.85 6.95
N GLU A 51 20.30 -10.30 7.56
CA GLU A 51 20.21 -9.07 8.36
C GLU A 51 19.83 -7.88 7.47
N ASP A 52 20.52 -7.72 6.34
CA ASP A 52 20.22 -6.67 5.35
C ASP A 52 18.79 -6.81 4.80
N TRP A 53 18.35 -8.03 4.48
CA TRP A 53 16.98 -8.32 4.05
C TRP A 53 15.95 -7.90 5.10
N GLY A 54 16.16 -8.29 6.37
CA GLY A 54 15.27 -7.93 7.47
C GLY A 54 15.16 -6.42 7.67
N SER A 55 16.29 -5.70 7.56
CA SER A 55 16.33 -4.24 7.63
C SER A 55 15.57 -3.59 6.48
N PHE A 56 15.78 -4.07 5.26
CA PHE A 56 15.10 -3.59 4.06
C PHE A 56 13.57 -3.77 4.14
N VAL A 57 13.12 -4.98 4.48
CA VAL A 57 11.69 -5.32 4.58
C VAL A 57 11.03 -4.63 5.78
N GLY A 58 11.71 -4.51 6.92
CA GLY A 58 11.10 -3.93 8.12
C GLY A 58 10.69 -2.47 7.96
N GLY A 59 11.61 -1.61 7.50
CA GLY A 59 11.38 -0.16 7.47
C GLY A 59 10.74 0.33 6.17
N GLY A 60 11.31 -0.06 5.02
CA GLY A 60 10.91 0.49 3.73
C GLY A 60 9.50 0.06 3.32
N LEU A 61 9.19 -1.23 3.49
CA LEU A 61 7.89 -1.77 3.14
C LEU A 61 6.77 -1.23 4.03
N ALA A 62 6.96 -1.23 5.35
CA ALA A 62 5.94 -0.74 6.27
C ALA A 62 5.58 0.72 5.98
N ASN A 63 6.58 1.56 5.70
CA ASN A 63 6.34 2.95 5.30
C ASN A 63 5.57 3.07 3.99
N LEU A 64 5.88 2.25 2.98
CA LEU A 64 5.17 2.26 1.70
C LEU A 64 3.70 1.83 1.87
N VAL A 65 3.45 0.75 2.60
CA VAL A 65 2.10 0.22 2.82
C VAL A 65 1.24 1.23 3.57
N ASN A 66 1.77 1.80 4.65
CA ASN A 66 1.08 2.85 5.40
C ASN A 66 0.79 4.07 4.52
N ALA A 67 1.74 4.49 3.68
CA ALA A 67 1.53 5.61 2.77
C ALA A 67 0.42 5.32 1.75
N LEU A 68 0.36 4.11 1.18
CA LEU A 68 -0.71 3.72 0.24
C LEU A 68 -2.07 3.72 0.95
N GLU A 69 -2.16 3.15 2.14
CA GLU A 69 -3.39 3.12 2.93
C GLU A 69 -3.88 4.55 3.28
N GLU A 70 -2.98 5.45 3.68
CA GLU A 70 -3.30 6.85 3.94
C GLU A 70 -3.81 7.57 2.69
N LYS A 71 -3.20 7.33 1.51
CA LYS A 71 -3.66 7.92 0.25
C LYS A 71 -5.02 7.38 -0.18
N GLY A 72 -5.27 6.09 0.01
CA GLY A 72 -6.59 5.48 -0.23
C GLY A 72 -7.65 6.12 0.65
N LYS A 73 -7.42 6.21 1.97
CA LYS A 73 -8.33 6.86 2.93
C LYS A 73 -8.62 8.31 2.58
N ALA A 74 -7.58 9.09 2.26
CA ALA A 74 -7.74 10.50 1.90
C ALA A 74 -8.59 10.67 0.64
N LEU A 75 -8.39 9.83 -0.38
CA LEU A 75 -9.18 9.89 -1.60
C LEU A 75 -10.65 9.50 -1.38
N ASN A 76 -10.89 8.48 -0.54
CA ASN A 76 -12.24 8.10 -0.16
C ASN A 76 -12.97 9.24 0.59
N GLN A 77 -12.27 9.92 1.50
CA GLN A 77 -12.80 11.10 2.19
C GLN A 77 -13.16 12.22 1.19
N HIS A 78 -12.29 12.53 0.24
CA HIS A 78 -12.60 13.53 -0.79
C HIS A 78 -13.84 13.15 -1.62
N ALA A 79 -14.09 11.86 -1.85
CA ALA A 79 -15.27 11.39 -2.57
C ALA A 79 -16.56 11.62 -1.76
N GLU A 80 -16.52 11.34 -0.47
CA GLU A 80 -17.64 11.60 0.45
C GLU A 80 -17.97 13.09 0.59
N GLU A 81 -16.94 13.94 0.65
CA GLU A 81 -17.09 15.40 0.68
C GLU A 81 -17.71 15.93 -0.63
N GLN A 82 -17.29 15.38 -1.77
CA GLN A 82 -17.83 15.72 -3.08
C GLN A 82 -19.30 15.29 -3.22
N ASP A 83 -19.67 14.09 -2.76
CA ASP A 83 -21.06 13.62 -2.73
C ASP A 83 -21.94 14.54 -1.88
N THR A 84 -21.46 14.90 -0.69
CA THR A 84 -22.19 15.75 0.26
C THR A 84 -22.43 17.14 -0.33
N THR A 85 -21.42 17.73 -0.95
CA THR A 85 -21.51 19.07 -1.55
C THR A 85 -22.42 19.07 -2.78
N SER A 86 -22.33 18.03 -3.61
CA SER A 86 -23.09 17.94 -4.86
C SER A 86 -24.58 17.65 -4.63
N ASN A 87 -24.93 16.99 -3.52
CA ASN A 87 -26.31 16.74 -3.11
C ASN A 87 -26.96 17.89 -2.31
N GLN A 88 -26.20 18.95 -2.00
CA GLN A 88 -26.70 20.14 -1.28
C GLN A 88 -27.00 21.34 -2.20
N GLY A 89 -26.73 21.24 -3.51
CA GLY A 89 -27.01 22.27 -4.51
C GLY A 89 -28.18 21.89 -5.42
#